data_AF-Q6BXS1-F1
#
_entry.id   AF-Q6BXS1-F1
#
_cell.length_a   1.000
_cell.length_b   1.000
_cell.length_c   1.000
_cell.angle_alpha   90.00
_cell.angle_beta   90.00
_cell.angle_gamma   90.00
#
_symmetry.space_group_name_H-M   'P 1'
#
loop_
_entity.id
_entity.type
_entity.pdbx_description
1 polymer ?
#
loop_
_entity_poly.entity_id
_entity_poly.type
_entity_poly.pdbx_seq_one_letter_code
_entity_poly.pdbx_strand_id
1 'polypeptide(L)'
;MSSVPDSDELKAKYAEIAALKKAINEKKEEKNIPGPLTAGYDGHYYGNINENRGGYRGGYRGGYRGGYRGGYHNHPYSGGHINSHSRGNIHRNMTVVFNGTNTNDKNSEVSKNDESNTTEPKYVSSVSKSGMTLVSSDVYEKDKIKMIQRSENAKQLQDQIKQKKKTNAIKTRVFKNQNKTDSYDRVKADGDIFAVTNNGDDLILLSIPTGEKPKTVVWNNKNYTRKINGDLKSQAPRRGRYVVFKCFIL
;
A
#
# COMPACT_ATOMS: atom_id res chain seq x y z
N MET A 1 -58.07 15.11 -4.81
CA MET A 1 -57.66 13.76 -5.23
C MET A 1 -56.14 13.76 -5.33
N SER A 2 -55.43 13.43 -4.25
CA SER A 2 -53.96 13.42 -4.22
C SER A 2 -53.45 12.25 -5.05
N SER A 3 -52.72 12.54 -6.12
CA SER A 3 -52.03 11.54 -6.94
C SER A 3 -51.06 10.76 -6.07
N VAL A 4 -51.30 9.46 -5.94
CA VAL A 4 -50.38 8.51 -5.30
C VAL A 4 -49.06 8.58 -6.09
N PRO A 5 -47.93 8.95 -5.46
CA PRO A 5 -46.66 9.03 -6.17
C PRO A 5 -46.25 7.63 -6.67
N ASP A 6 -45.90 7.56 -7.95
CA ASP A 6 -45.54 6.32 -8.63
C ASP A 6 -44.43 5.58 -7.88
N SER A 7 -44.68 4.29 -7.61
CA SER A 7 -43.84 3.42 -6.77
C SER A 7 -42.36 3.40 -7.20
N ASP A 8 -42.10 3.59 -8.49
CA ASP A 8 -40.76 3.54 -9.05
C ASP A 8 -39.98 4.84 -8.86
N GLU A 9 -40.65 6.00 -8.82
CA GLU A 9 -40.00 7.27 -8.46
C GLU A 9 -39.55 7.27 -7.01
N LEU A 10 -40.34 6.65 -6.11
CA LEU A 10 -39.96 6.48 -4.72
C LEU A 10 -38.71 5.59 -4.59
N LYS A 11 -38.66 4.46 -5.30
CA LYS A 11 -37.48 3.57 -5.29
C LYS A 11 -36.23 4.29 -5.81
N ALA A 12 -36.36 5.09 -6.88
CA ALA A 12 -35.24 5.87 -7.41
C ALA A 12 -34.71 6.89 -6.37
N LYS A 13 -35.61 7.62 -5.71
CA LYS A 13 -35.24 8.56 -4.63
C LYS A 13 -34.59 7.85 -3.44
N TYR A 14 -35.09 6.69 -3.04
CA TYR A 14 -34.47 5.91 -1.96
C TYR A 14 -33.07 5.40 -2.32
N ALA A 15 -32.83 5.00 -3.57
CA ALA A 15 -31.52 4.60 -4.04
C ALA A 15 -30.52 5.76 -4.05
N GLU A 16 -30.96 6.96 -4.48
CA GLU A 16 -30.16 8.18 -4.45
C GLU A 16 -29.79 8.59 -3.01
N ILE A 17 -30.77 8.57 -2.09
CA ILE A 17 -30.55 8.87 -0.67
C ILE A 17 -29.56 7.86 -0.04
N ALA A 18 -29.65 6.58 -0.40
CA ALA A 18 -28.73 5.55 0.07
C ALA A 18 -27.30 5.79 -0.44
N ALA A 19 -27.14 6.17 -1.71
CA ALA A 19 -25.85 6.51 -2.30
C ALA A 19 -25.22 7.75 -1.63
N LEU A 20 -26.02 8.80 -1.38
CA LEU A 20 -25.56 10.00 -0.68
C LEU A 20 -25.15 9.72 0.77
N LYS A 21 -25.91 8.91 1.50
CA LYS A 21 -25.56 8.49 2.87
C LYS A 21 -24.25 7.70 2.90
N LYS A 22 -24.02 6.81 1.93
CA LYS A 22 -22.77 6.06 1.79
C LYS A 22 -21.58 7.00 1.54
N ALA A 23 -21.72 7.95 0.63
CA ALA A 23 -20.66 8.93 0.32
C ALA A 23 -20.33 9.85 1.52
N ILE A 24 -21.33 10.21 2.34
CA ILE A 24 -21.12 11.01 3.55
C ILE A 24 -20.37 10.20 4.62
N ASN A 25 -20.72 8.93 4.82
CA ASN A 25 -20.04 8.09 5.80
C ASN A 25 -18.59 7.81 5.40
N GLU A 26 -18.32 7.54 4.13
CA GLU A 26 -16.95 7.35 3.61
C GLU A 26 -16.09 8.61 3.85
N LYS A 27 -16.63 9.81 3.57
CA LYS A 27 -15.94 11.09 3.89
C LYS A 27 -15.73 11.33 5.39
N LYS A 28 -16.64 10.85 6.25
CA LYS A 28 -16.49 10.94 7.71
C LYS A 28 -15.43 9.98 8.22
N GLU A 29 -15.35 8.78 7.66
CA GLU A 29 -14.31 7.79 7.98
C GLU A 29 -12.93 8.26 7.54
N GLU A 30 -12.80 8.87 6.36
CA GLU A 30 -11.53 9.49 5.91
C GLU A 30 -11.03 10.60 6.84
N LYS A 31 -11.94 11.36 7.48
CA LYS A 31 -11.60 12.39 8.49
C LYS A 31 -11.29 11.81 9.87
N ASN A 32 -11.79 10.62 10.19
CA ASN A 32 -11.60 9.94 11.48
C ASN A 32 -10.42 8.97 11.50
N ILE A 33 -9.64 8.86 10.42
CA ILE A 33 -8.33 8.21 10.49
C ILE A 33 -7.42 9.12 11.32
N PRO A 34 -6.91 8.68 12.48
CA PRO A 34 -5.90 9.43 13.21
C PRO A 34 -4.63 9.45 12.34
N GLY A 35 -4.44 10.55 11.63
CA GLY A 35 -3.21 10.79 10.90
C GLY A 35 -2.02 10.78 11.86
N PRO A 36 -0.82 10.38 11.39
CA PRO A 36 0.38 10.51 12.18
C PRO A 36 0.61 11.97 12.53
N LEU A 37 0.96 12.22 13.79
CA LEU A 37 1.37 13.52 14.31
C LEU A 37 2.47 14.13 13.44
N THR A 38 2.11 15.05 12.55
CA THR A 38 3.07 15.98 11.94
C THR A 38 2.47 17.38 11.88
N ALA A 39 2.81 18.15 12.91
CA ALA A 39 3.17 19.55 12.95
C ALA A 39 2.88 20.45 11.72
N GLY A 40 2.08 21.50 11.97
CA GLY A 40 2.20 22.87 11.43
C GLY A 40 1.67 23.06 10.00
N TYR A 41 0.85 24.07 9.68
CA TYR A 41 0.99 25.49 10.02
C TYR A 41 -0.30 26.27 9.66
N ASP A 42 -0.45 27.49 10.19
CA ASP A 42 -1.53 28.50 10.03
C ASP A 42 -2.83 28.27 10.84
N GLY A 43 -3.24 29.13 11.79
CA GLY A 43 -2.70 30.40 12.25
C GLY A 43 -3.53 30.94 13.44
N HIS A 44 -2.85 31.71 14.29
CA HIS A 44 -3.36 32.69 15.28
C HIS A 44 -4.26 32.20 16.42
N TYR A 45 -3.74 32.22 17.66
CA TYR A 45 -4.33 33.02 18.75
C TYR A 45 -3.35 33.16 19.94
N TYR A 46 -3.45 34.29 20.62
CA TYR A 46 -2.55 34.82 21.64
C TYR A 46 -2.41 33.95 22.90
N GLY A 47 -1.18 33.92 23.44
CA GLY A 47 -0.90 33.94 24.88
C GLY A 47 -1.20 32.67 25.69
N ASN A 48 -0.17 31.88 25.97
CA ASN A 48 0.23 31.72 27.37
C ASN A 48 1.66 31.19 27.51
N ILE A 49 2.37 31.84 28.42
CA ILE A 49 3.72 31.53 28.85
C ILE A 49 3.64 30.26 29.69
N ASN A 50 4.41 29.24 29.33
CA ASN A 50 4.88 28.28 30.32
C ASN A 50 6.32 27.91 30.00
N GLU A 51 7.21 28.58 30.72
CA GLU A 51 8.61 28.27 30.89
C GLU A 51 8.74 26.83 31.41
N ASN A 52 9.27 25.91 30.59
CA ASN A 52 10.13 24.79 31.02
C ASN A 52 10.32 23.76 29.89
N ARG A 53 11.30 24.00 29.01
CA ARG A 53 12.20 22.94 28.55
C ARG A 53 13.38 23.54 27.79
N GLY A 54 14.44 23.81 28.55
CA GLY A 54 15.75 24.13 28.02
C GLY A 54 16.33 22.97 27.20
N GLY A 55 17.17 23.32 26.23
CA GLY A 55 17.93 22.33 25.46
C GLY A 55 18.48 22.86 24.15
N TYR A 56 19.31 23.89 24.21
CA TYR A 56 20.25 24.27 23.15
C TYR A 56 20.95 23.04 22.54
N ARG A 57 20.96 22.93 21.20
CA ARG A 57 22.10 22.40 20.44
C ARG A 57 22.10 22.98 19.01
N GLY A 58 22.54 24.23 18.92
CA GLY A 58 23.21 24.74 17.73
C GLY A 58 24.69 24.32 17.75
N GLY A 59 25.22 23.90 16.61
CA GLY A 59 26.62 23.53 16.45
C GLY A 59 26.98 23.34 14.98
N TYR A 60 27.57 24.37 14.40
CA TYR A 60 28.17 24.43 13.06
C TYR A 60 29.49 23.63 12.97
N ARG A 61 29.95 23.43 11.71
CA ARG A 61 31.31 23.04 11.23
C ARG A 61 31.64 21.54 11.36
N GLY A 62 32.26 20.85 10.41
CA GLY A 62 33.10 21.25 9.27
C GLY A 62 34.46 20.53 9.37
N GLY A 63 34.74 19.61 8.43
CA GLY A 63 36.10 19.18 8.07
C GLY A 63 36.83 18.15 8.94
N TYR A 64 37.79 17.45 8.29
CA TYR A 64 38.85 16.55 8.79
C TYR A 64 38.47 15.05 8.98
N ARG A 65 38.85 14.16 8.06
CA ARG A 65 40.17 13.47 7.89
C ARG A 65 40.61 12.63 9.10
N GLY A 66 40.54 11.31 8.92
CA GLY A 66 41.61 10.37 9.31
C GLY A 66 41.63 9.83 10.74
N GLY A 67 41.90 8.52 10.86
CA GLY A 67 42.69 7.99 11.98
C GLY A 67 42.04 6.94 12.88
N TYR A 68 42.47 5.71 12.67
CA TYR A 68 42.55 4.57 13.59
C TYR A 68 42.50 4.83 15.11
N ARG A 69 41.74 3.97 15.82
CA ARG A 69 42.07 3.21 17.07
C ARG A 69 40.71 2.83 17.70
N GLY A 70 40.36 1.56 17.87
CA GLY A 70 41.04 0.62 18.76
C GLY A 70 40.54 0.86 20.18
N GLY A 71 39.55 0.08 20.64
CA GLY A 71 38.99 0.26 21.97
C GLY A 71 37.93 -0.78 22.32
N TYR A 72 38.36 -1.99 22.68
CA TYR A 72 37.58 -2.96 23.41
C TYR A 72 37.00 -2.32 24.69
N HIS A 73 35.68 -2.28 24.83
CA HIS A 73 35.03 -2.10 26.12
C HIS A 73 34.06 -3.27 26.34
N ASN A 74 34.60 -4.30 26.98
CA ASN A 74 33.84 -5.23 27.80
C ASN A 74 33.19 -4.43 28.94
N HIS A 75 31.86 -4.39 28.98
CA HIS A 75 31.14 -4.27 30.25
C HIS A 75 29.91 -5.18 30.22
N PRO A 76 29.79 -6.12 31.17
CA PRO A 76 28.60 -6.92 31.38
C PRO A 76 27.66 -6.17 32.33
N TYR A 77 26.45 -5.89 31.87
CA TYR A 77 25.30 -5.57 32.71
C TYR A 77 24.16 -6.40 32.12
N SER A 78 23.85 -7.58 32.67
CA SER A 78 23.09 -7.80 33.91
C SER A 78 21.80 -6.99 33.94
N GLY A 79 20.67 -7.69 33.85
CA GLY A 79 19.35 -7.15 34.19
C GLY A 79 18.37 -7.11 33.02
N GLY A 80 17.81 -8.27 32.66
CA GLY A 80 16.73 -8.33 31.69
C GLY A 80 16.08 -9.70 31.68
N HIS A 81 15.38 -10.05 32.76
CA HIS A 81 14.50 -11.21 32.82
C HIS A 81 13.48 -11.15 31.68
N ILE A 82 13.72 -11.90 30.60
CA ILE A 82 12.66 -12.32 29.69
C ILE A 82 12.46 -13.81 29.97
N ASN A 83 11.48 -14.06 30.83
CA ASN A 83 10.83 -15.35 30.99
C ASN A 83 10.29 -15.81 29.62
N SER A 84 11.16 -16.37 28.79
CA SER A 84 10.80 -17.13 27.62
C SER A 84 10.36 -18.52 28.08
N HIS A 85 9.22 -18.55 28.77
CA HIS A 85 8.40 -19.74 28.83
C HIS A 85 7.83 -19.94 27.43
N SER A 86 8.66 -20.53 26.56
CA SER A 86 8.23 -21.33 25.42
C SER A 86 7.42 -22.51 25.98
N ARG A 87 6.20 -22.22 26.45
CA ARG A 87 5.19 -23.22 26.71
C ARG A 87 4.72 -23.65 25.33
N GLY A 88 5.24 -24.78 24.88
CA GLY A 88 4.71 -25.50 23.75
C GLY A 88 3.19 -25.56 23.82
N ASN A 89 2.55 -25.52 22.66
CA ASN A 89 1.11 -25.64 22.54
C ASN A 89 0.64 -26.94 23.21
N ILE A 90 0.22 -26.85 24.47
CA ILE A 90 -0.52 -27.92 25.13
C ILE A 90 -1.91 -27.89 24.50
N HIS A 91 -2.12 -28.72 23.50
CA HIS A 91 -3.44 -28.99 22.96
C HIS A 91 -4.28 -29.62 24.08
N ARG A 92 -5.17 -28.82 24.69
CA ARG A 92 -6.16 -29.32 25.65
C ARG A 92 -7.12 -30.26 24.90
N ASN A 93 -7.45 -31.39 25.52
CA ASN A 93 -8.45 -32.35 25.08
C ASN A 93 -9.71 -31.60 24.60
N MET A 94 -9.97 -31.59 23.29
CA MET A 94 -11.18 -31.01 22.73
C MET A 94 -12.30 -32.04 22.82
N THR A 95 -13.33 -31.76 23.61
CA THR A 95 -14.59 -32.49 23.61
C THR A 95 -15.54 -31.85 22.61
N VAL A 96 -15.92 -32.61 21.58
CA VAL A 96 -16.98 -32.22 20.65
C VAL A 96 -18.30 -32.59 21.29
N VAL A 97 -19.13 -31.60 21.64
CA VAL A 97 -20.50 -31.82 22.10
C VAL A 97 -21.41 -31.57 20.90
N PHE A 98 -21.92 -32.64 20.31
CA PHE A 98 -23.02 -32.51 19.37
C PHE A 98 -24.29 -32.28 20.18
N ASN A 99 -24.87 -31.08 20.09
CA ASN A 99 -26.26 -30.86 20.51
C ASN A 99 -27.18 -31.51 19.47
N GLY A 100 -27.12 -32.84 19.39
CA GLY A 100 -28.14 -33.66 18.78
C GLY A 100 -29.19 -33.97 19.84
N THR A 101 -30.43 -33.57 19.60
CA THR A 101 -31.59 -34.11 20.29
C THR A 101 -31.63 -35.62 20.07
N ASN A 102 -30.96 -36.38 20.95
CA ASN A 102 -31.05 -37.83 21.00
C ASN A 102 -32.47 -38.19 21.45
N THR A 103 -33.38 -38.43 20.51
CA THR A 103 -34.48 -39.35 20.76
C THR A 103 -33.85 -40.72 21.03
N ASN A 104 -33.97 -41.17 22.28
CA ASN A 104 -33.66 -42.53 22.67
C ASN A 104 -34.54 -43.48 21.86
N ASP A 105 -33.96 -44.17 20.89
CA ASP A 105 -34.52 -45.44 20.41
C ASP A 105 -33.40 -46.48 20.36
N LYS A 106 -33.35 -47.28 21.41
CA LYS A 106 -32.71 -48.59 21.39
C LYS A 106 -33.58 -49.50 20.52
N ASN A 107 -33.28 -49.58 19.24
CA ASN A 107 -33.41 -50.76 18.39
C ASN A 107 -33.20 -50.35 16.94
N SER A 108 -32.13 -50.79 16.31
CA SER A 108 -32.23 -51.20 14.90
C SER A 108 -31.15 -52.23 14.59
N GLU A 109 -31.66 -53.43 14.34
CA GLU A 109 -30.97 -54.46 13.59
C GLU A 109 -30.59 -53.96 12.20
N VAL A 110 -29.55 -54.60 11.70
CA VAL A 110 -29.11 -54.66 10.31
C VAL A 110 -30.29 -54.56 9.33
N SER A 111 -30.41 -53.43 8.66
CA SER A 111 -31.06 -53.35 7.35
C SER A 111 -30.12 -52.62 6.40
N LYS A 112 -29.58 -53.41 5.46
CA LYS A 112 -29.06 -52.90 4.20
C LYS A 112 -30.27 -52.46 3.38
N ASN A 113 -30.06 -51.39 2.60
CA ASN A 113 -30.97 -50.75 1.66
C ASN A 113 -31.79 -49.64 2.31
N ASP A 114 -31.35 -48.40 2.09
CA ASP A 114 -32.15 -47.45 1.30
C ASP A 114 -31.27 -46.29 0.84
N GLU A 115 -31.26 -46.08 -0.49
CA GLU A 115 -30.85 -44.85 -1.16
C GLU A 115 -31.76 -43.70 -0.70
N SER A 116 -31.59 -43.25 0.53
CA SER A 116 -32.20 -42.01 0.98
C SER A 116 -31.24 -40.88 0.62
N ASN A 117 -31.69 -39.99 -0.26
CA ASN A 117 -31.16 -38.63 -0.42
C ASN A 117 -31.41 -37.82 0.87
N THR A 118 -30.91 -38.32 2.00
CA THR A 118 -30.73 -37.53 3.21
C THR A 118 -29.36 -36.88 3.05
N THR A 119 -29.36 -35.63 2.58
CA THR A 119 -28.17 -34.77 2.61
C THR A 119 -27.73 -34.62 4.06
N GLU A 120 -26.91 -35.56 4.52
CA GLU A 120 -26.20 -35.42 5.79
C GLU A 120 -25.48 -34.08 5.74
N PRO A 121 -25.67 -33.20 6.74
CA PRO A 121 -25.01 -31.91 6.74
C PRO A 121 -23.50 -32.15 6.79
N LYS A 122 -22.84 -31.93 5.65
CA LYS A 122 -21.39 -32.10 5.53
C LYS A 122 -20.70 -30.92 6.21
N TYR A 123 -20.02 -31.20 7.32
CA TYR A 123 -19.24 -30.20 8.05
C TYR A 123 -17.77 -30.23 7.65
N VAL A 124 -17.12 -29.08 7.68
CA VAL A 124 -15.69 -28.89 7.45
C VAL A 124 -15.10 -28.25 8.70
N SER A 125 -14.01 -28.81 9.23
CA SER A 125 -13.24 -28.17 10.29
C SER A 125 -12.42 -27.02 9.71
N SER A 126 -12.62 -25.81 10.25
CA SER A 126 -11.84 -24.63 9.89
C SER A 126 -10.94 -24.27 11.07
N VAL A 127 -9.63 -24.11 10.83
CA VAL A 127 -8.67 -23.71 11.85
C VAL A 127 -8.37 -22.23 11.69
N SER A 128 -8.72 -21.45 12.70
CA SER A 128 -8.41 -20.01 12.78
C SER A 128 -7.35 -19.75 13.85
N LYS A 129 -6.83 -18.51 13.91
CA LYS A 129 -5.92 -18.08 14.99
C LYS A 129 -6.52 -18.24 16.40
N SER A 130 -7.84 -18.29 16.51
CA SER A 130 -8.58 -18.41 17.78
C SER A 130 -9.00 -19.84 18.12
N GLY A 131 -8.70 -20.82 17.26
CA GLY A 131 -9.05 -22.23 17.47
C GLY A 131 -9.73 -22.88 16.27
N MET A 132 -10.08 -24.15 16.43
CA MET A 132 -10.75 -24.97 15.42
C MET A 132 -12.27 -24.91 15.61
N THR A 133 -13.00 -24.61 14.54
CA THR A 133 -14.46 -24.58 14.54
C THR A 133 -14.98 -25.57 13.50
N LEU A 134 -16.07 -26.27 13.83
CA LEU A 134 -16.81 -27.08 12.87
C LEU A 134 -17.81 -26.14 12.17
N VAL A 135 -17.70 -26.01 10.84
CA VAL A 135 -18.53 -25.10 10.05
C VAL A 135 -19.24 -25.92 8.96
N SER A 136 -20.49 -25.58 8.65
CA SER A 136 -21.19 -26.22 7.52
C SER A 136 -20.44 -25.94 6.22
N SER A 137 -20.37 -26.94 5.33
CA SER A 137 -19.71 -26.84 4.02
C SER A 137 -20.17 -25.61 3.23
N ASP A 138 -21.48 -25.35 3.18
CA ASP A 138 -22.06 -24.19 2.48
C ASP A 138 -21.55 -22.85 3.03
N VAL A 139 -21.41 -22.76 4.36
CA VAL A 139 -20.92 -21.55 5.03
C VAL A 139 -19.43 -21.36 4.77
N TYR A 140 -18.66 -22.45 4.80
CA TYR A 140 -17.24 -22.44 4.51
C TYR A 140 -16.95 -21.96 3.07
N GLU A 141 -17.71 -22.44 2.08
CA GLU A 141 -17.53 -22.02 0.69
C GLU A 141 -17.88 -20.53 0.49
N LYS A 142 -18.97 -20.06 1.09
CA LYS A 142 -19.35 -18.63 1.07
C LYS A 142 -18.28 -17.75 1.71
N ASP A 143 -17.73 -18.16 2.85
CA ASP A 143 -16.66 -17.42 3.54
C ASP A 143 -15.36 -17.43 2.74
N LYS A 144 -15.03 -18.54 2.09
CA LYS A 144 -13.89 -18.64 1.18
C LYS A 144 -14.01 -17.66 0.01
N ILE A 145 -15.17 -17.61 -0.65
CA ILE A 145 -15.44 -16.66 -1.74
C ILE A 145 -15.33 -15.23 -1.24
N LYS A 146 -15.94 -14.92 -0.09
CA LYS A 146 -15.90 -13.59 0.52
C LYS A 146 -14.48 -13.14 0.87
N MET A 147 -13.64 -14.06 1.34
CA MET A 147 -12.23 -13.79 1.62
C MET A 147 -11.43 -13.52 0.34
N ILE A 148 -11.68 -14.28 -0.73
CA ILE A 148 -11.07 -14.04 -2.04
C ILE A 148 -11.45 -12.65 -2.55
N GLN A 149 -12.74 -12.31 -2.55
CA GLN A 149 -13.24 -10.99 -2.97
C GLN A 149 -12.63 -9.84 -2.16
N ARG A 150 -12.55 -9.98 -0.82
CA ARG A 150 -11.88 -8.97 0.03
C ARG A 150 -10.42 -8.81 -0.33
N SER A 151 -9.72 -9.89 -0.63
CA SER A 151 -8.30 -9.86 -1.01
C SER A 151 -8.09 -9.18 -2.37
N GLU A 152 -8.99 -9.41 -3.34
CA GLU A 152 -8.95 -8.79 -4.66
C GLU A 152 -9.24 -7.28 -4.56
N ASN A 153 -10.29 -6.90 -3.82
CA ASN A 153 -10.61 -5.50 -3.57
C ASN A 153 -9.46 -4.77 -2.86
N ALA A 154 -8.82 -5.40 -1.88
CA ALA A 154 -7.65 -4.84 -1.20
C ALA A 154 -6.47 -4.63 -2.16
N LYS A 155 -6.21 -5.59 -3.07
CA LYS A 155 -5.17 -5.46 -4.11
C LYS A 155 -5.46 -4.29 -5.06
N GLN A 156 -6.69 -4.20 -5.55
CA GLN A 156 -7.12 -3.12 -6.44
C GLN A 156 -6.97 -1.75 -5.78
N LEU A 157 -7.40 -1.62 -4.52
CA LEU A 157 -7.25 -0.37 -3.76
C LEU A 157 -5.78 0.00 -3.57
N GLN A 158 -4.92 -0.97 -3.24
CA GLN A 158 -3.49 -0.73 -3.12
C GLN A 158 -2.87 -0.24 -4.43
N ASP A 159 -3.26 -0.83 -5.56
CA ASP A 159 -2.71 -0.44 -6.86
C ASP A 159 -3.20 0.95 -7.28
N GLN A 160 -4.45 1.31 -6.98
CA GLN A 160 -4.94 2.68 -7.13
C GLN A 160 -4.16 3.68 -6.26
N ILE A 161 -3.87 3.35 -5.01
CA ILE A 161 -3.06 4.21 -4.12
C ILE A 161 -1.65 4.37 -4.68
N LYS A 162 -1.02 3.30 -5.16
CA LYS A 162 0.32 3.36 -5.79
C LYS A 162 0.29 4.25 -7.03
N GLN A 163 -0.71 4.13 -7.88
CA GLN A 163 -0.88 4.98 -9.07
C GLN A 163 -1.06 6.45 -8.69
N LYS A 164 -1.95 6.76 -7.74
CA LYS A 164 -2.15 8.13 -7.23
C LYS A 164 -0.87 8.73 -6.64
N LYS A 165 -0.09 7.94 -5.87
CA LYS A 165 1.21 8.40 -5.34
C LYS A 165 2.21 8.70 -6.45
N LYS A 166 2.30 7.83 -7.47
CA LYS A 166 3.17 8.04 -8.63
C LYS A 166 2.78 9.30 -9.41
N THR A 167 1.49 9.49 -9.71
CA THR A 167 1.03 10.68 -10.44
C THR A 167 1.27 11.96 -9.66
N ASN A 168 1.04 11.98 -8.34
CA ASN A 168 1.34 13.15 -7.50
C ASN A 168 2.84 13.48 -7.43
N ALA A 169 3.71 12.47 -7.34
CA ALA A 169 5.16 12.67 -7.38
C ALA A 169 5.62 13.27 -8.72
N ILE A 170 5.02 12.83 -9.83
CA ILE A 170 5.30 13.41 -11.16
C ILE A 170 4.78 14.85 -11.24
N LYS A 171 3.55 15.12 -10.78
CA LYS A 171 2.96 16.47 -10.76
C LYS A 171 3.85 17.49 -10.05
N THR A 172 4.29 17.17 -8.84
CA THR A 172 5.16 18.06 -8.05
C THR A 172 6.51 18.28 -8.73
N ARG A 173 7.07 17.26 -9.41
CA ARG A 173 8.30 17.40 -10.18
C ARG A 173 8.10 18.25 -11.43
N VAL A 174 7.05 18.00 -12.20
CA VAL A 174 6.71 18.77 -13.40
C VAL A 174 6.59 20.25 -13.05
N PHE A 175 5.88 20.59 -11.98
CA PHE A 175 5.78 21.97 -11.50
C PHE A 175 7.15 22.59 -11.17
N LYS A 176 8.04 21.85 -10.50
CA LYS A 176 9.42 22.32 -10.24
C LYS A 176 10.22 22.48 -11.52
N ASN A 177 10.04 21.58 -12.49
CA ASN A 177 10.75 21.60 -13.75
C ASN A 177 10.30 22.80 -14.60
N GLN A 178 9.01 23.12 -14.64
CA GLN A 178 8.47 24.28 -15.34
C GLN A 178 9.20 25.57 -14.91
N ASN A 179 9.36 25.79 -13.60
CA ASN A 179 10.07 26.97 -13.10
C ASN A 179 11.59 26.93 -13.36
N LYS A 180 12.20 25.75 -13.32
CA LYS A 180 13.66 25.59 -13.50
C LYS A 180 14.11 25.67 -14.95
N THR A 181 13.22 25.28 -15.87
CA THR A 181 13.55 25.11 -17.29
C THR A 181 12.78 26.06 -18.20
N ASP A 182 12.30 27.17 -17.65
CA ASP A 182 11.48 28.12 -18.41
C ASP A 182 12.25 28.77 -19.58
N SER A 183 13.56 28.96 -19.42
CA SER A 183 14.46 29.52 -20.44
C SER A 183 14.97 28.51 -21.48
N TYR A 184 14.53 27.25 -21.41
CA TYR A 184 15.03 26.19 -22.30
C TYR A 184 14.04 25.93 -23.43
N ASP A 185 14.56 25.44 -24.55
CA ASP A 185 13.73 25.08 -25.71
C ASP A 185 12.75 23.96 -25.36
N ARG A 186 11.51 24.11 -25.85
CA ARG A 186 10.43 23.16 -25.61
C ARG A 186 10.23 22.28 -26.84
N VAL A 187 10.16 20.98 -26.63
CA VAL A 187 9.99 19.98 -27.68
C VAL A 187 8.87 19.01 -27.34
N LYS A 188 8.15 18.54 -28.35
CA LYS A 188 7.11 17.53 -28.21
C LYS A 188 7.64 16.18 -28.63
N ALA A 189 7.60 15.21 -27.73
CA ALA A 189 7.97 13.82 -28.01
C ALA A 189 6.89 12.89 -27.45
N ASP A 190 6.42 11.92 -28.23
CA ASP A 190 5.45 10.93 -27.76
C ASP A 190 4.15 11.54 -27.18
N GLY A 191 3.77 12.72 -27.70
CA GLY A 191 2.60 13.49 -27.24
C GLY A 191 2.82 14.35 -26.00
N ASP A 192 3.92 14.16 -25.26
CA ASP A 192 4.27 14.93 -24.06
C ASP A 192 5.18 16.12 -24.42
N ILE A 193 5.19 17.15 -23.57
CA ILE A 193 6.05 18.34 -23.72
C ILE A 193 7.26 18.20 -22.80
N PHE A 194 8.45 18.45 -23.36
CA PHE A 194 9.73 18.40 -22.65
C PHE A 194 10.53 19.69 -22.85
N ALA A 195 11.38 20.02 -21.88
CA ALA A 195 12.45 20.99 -22.03
C ALA A 195 13.74 20.28 -22.45
N VAL A 196 14.45 20.83 -23.44
CA VAL A 196 15.73 20.31 -23.91
C VAL A 196 16.84 20.82 -23.00
N THR A 197 17.58 19.92 -22.36
CA THR A 197 18.70 20.26 -21.47
C THR A 197 19.98 19.53 -21.88
N ASN A 198 21.13 19.96 -21.35
CA ASN A 198 22.43 19.34 -21.59
C ASN A 198 22.72 19.15 -23.09
N ASN A 199 22.54 20.20 -23.90
CA ASN A 199 22.76 20.17 -25.36
C ASN A 199 21.94 19.08 -26.10
N GLY A 200 20.79 18.71 -25.54
CA GLY A 200 19.91 17.69 -26.11
C GLY A 200 20.13 16.28 -25.58
N ASP A 201 20.98 16.08 -24.58
CA ASP A 201 21.18 14.75 -23.99
C ASP A 201 20.08 14.34 -23.00
N ASP A 202 19.46 15.31 -22.33
CA ASP A 202 18.37 15.07 -21.38
C ASP A 202 17.14 15.90 -21.78
N LEU A 203 15.97 15.25 -21.85
CA LEU A 203 14.67 15.93 -22.03
C LEU A 203 13.89 15.85 -20.72
N ILE A 204 13.67 17.01 -20.11
CA ILE A 204 13.02 17.14 -18.81
C ILE A 204 11.53 17.30 -19.01
N LEU A 205 10.73 16.50 -18.30
CA LEU A 205 9.28 16.48 -18.50
C LEU A 205 8.62 17.77 -17.95
N LEU A 206 7.80 18.41 -18.80
CA LEU A 206 7.04 19.64 -18.49
C LEU A 206 5.52 19.43 -18.43
N SER A 207 5.00 18.32 -18.95
CA SER A 207 3.59 17.97 -18.89
C SER A 207 3.36 16.69 -18.09
N ILE A 208 2.20 16.55 -17.45
CA ILE A 208 1.83 15.30 -16.79
C ILE A 208 1.57 14.26 -17.89
N PRO A 209 2.26 13.10 -17.87
CA PRO A 209 2.12 12.11 -18.91
C PRO A 209 0.74 11.47 -18.80
N THR A 210 0.04 11.36 -19.92
CA THR A 210 -1.29 10.74 -19.98
C THR A 210 -1.13 9.29 -20.42
N GLY A 211 -1.52 8.35 -19.56
CA GLY A 211 -1.45 6.91 -19.81
C GLY A 211 -0.06 6.29 -19.61
N GLU A 212 0.06 5.02 -19.99
CA GLU A 212 1.33 4.30 -19.98
C GLU A 212 2.10 4.61 -21.27
N LYS A 213 3.33 5.10 -21.12
CA LYS A 213 4.20 5.50 -22.22
C LYS A 213 5.33 4.48 -22.41
N PRO A 214 5.80 4.27 -23.66
CA PRO A 214 6.92 3.38 -23.93
C PRO A 214 8.18 3.79 -23.16
N LYS A 215 8.99 2.80 -22.78
CA LYS A 215 10.26 3.00 -22.07
C LYS A 215 11.31 3.66 -22.95
N THR A 216 11.26 3.45 -24.26
CA THR A 216 12.19 4.01 -25.23
C THR A 216 11.44 4.86 -26.23
N VAL A 217 11.94 6.07 -26.50
CA VAL A 217 11.36 7.03 -27.44
C VAL A 217 12.48 7.50 -28.36
N VAL A 218 12.19 7.59 -29.65
CA VAL A 218 13.12 8.14 -30.64
C VAL A 218 12.77 9.61 -30.86
N TRP A 219 13.74 10.49 -30.69
CA TRP A 219 13.59 11.92 -30.95
C TRP A 219 14.87 12.44 -31.62
N ASN A 220 14.74 13.22 -32.69
CA ASN A 220 15.87 13.76 -33.45
C ASN A 220 16.94 12.70 -33.82
N ASN A 221 16.49 11.55 -34.34
CA ASN A 221 17.33 10.40 -34.70
C ASN A 221 18.19 9.82 -33.54
N LYS A 222 17.86 10.17 -32.30
CA LYS A 222 18.50 9.63 -31.09
C LYS A 222 17.49 8.83 -30.27
N ASN A 223 17.98 7.77 -29.65
CA ASN A 223 17.18 6.93 -28.76
C ASN A 223 17.26 7.45 -27.33
N TYR A 224 16.11 7.70 -26.72
CA TYR A 224 16.01 8.11 -25.33
C TYR A 224 15.35 7.03 -24.49
N THR A 225 15.78 6.92 -23.24
CA THR A 225 15.16 6.06 -22.22
C THR A 225 14.40 6.89 -21.21
N ARG A 226 13.13 6.52 -20.99
CA ARG A 226 12.26 7.11 -19.99
C ARG A 226 12.63 6.59 -18.61
N LYS A 227 12.97 7.52 -17.72
CA LYS A 227 13.21 7.22 -16.30
C LYS A 227 11.88 7.03 -15.58
N ILE A 228 11.94 6.48 -14.36
CA ILE A 228 10.79 6.39 -13.44
C ILE A 228 10.15 7.78 -13.20
N ASN A 229 10.95 8.83 -13.31
CA ASN A 229 10.56 10.22 -13.12
C ASN A 229 9.77 10.82 -14.29
N GLY A 230 9.72 10.13 -15.43
CA GLY A 230 9.11 10.63 -16.67
C GLY A 230 10.09 11.32 -17.62
N ASP A 231 11.24 11.79 -17.13
CA ASP A 231 12.30 12.40 -17.94
C ASP A 231 12.90 11.39 -18.93
N LEU A 232 13.32 11.88 -20.10
CA LEU A 232 13.98 11.11 -21.13
C LEU A 232 15.49 11.39 -21.11
N LYS A 233 16.30 10.34 -21.11
CA LYS A 233 17.76 10.47 -21.21
C LYS A 233 18.28 9.74 -22.43
N SER A 234 19.10 10.43 -23.22
CA SER A 234 19.76 9.88 -24.39
C SER A 234 20.54 8.62 -24.01
N GLN A 235 20.31 7.54 -24.73
CA GLN A 235 21.18 6.37 -24.72
C GLN A 235 22.43 6.70 -25.54
N ALA A 236 23.22 7.65 -25.06
CA ALA A 236 24.56 7.80 -25.61
C ALA A 236 25.31 6.49 -25.35
N PRO A 237 26.02 5.92 -26.35
CA PRO A 237 26.96 4.85 -26.07
C PRO A 237 27.88 5.37 -24.97
N ARG A 238 27.94 4.66 -23.84
CA ARG A 238 28.87 5.01 -22.77
C ARG A 238 30.23 5.06 -23.44
N ARG A 239 30.79 6.26 -23.65
CA ARG A 239 32.16 6.41 -24.13
C ARG A 239 32.98 5.58 -23.15
N GLY A 240 33.49 4.46 -23.62
CA GLY A 240 34.28 3.57 -22.80
C GLY A 240 35.33 4.45 -22.15
N ARG A 241 35.39 4.46 -20.81
CA ARG A 241 36.57 4.99 -20.16
C ARG A 241 37.68 4.08 -20.63
N TYR A 242 38.45 4.52 -21.63
CA TYR A 242 39.71 3.88 -21.94
C TYR A 242 40.52 3.97 -20.65
N VAL A 243 40.63 2.85 -19.94
CA VAL A 243 41.59 2.71 -18.86
C VAL A 243 42.92 2.75 -19.58
N VAL A 244 43.56 3.92 -19.59
CA VAL A 244 44.93 4.05 -20.08
C VAL A 244 45.78 3.24 -19.11
N PHE A 245 46.03 1.98 -19.46
CA PHE A 245 47.06 1.18 -18.82
C PHE A 245 48.39 1.85 -19.14
N LYS A 246 48.88 2.67 -18.21
CA LYS A 246 50.29 3.07 -18.20
C LYS A 246 51.10 1.81 -17.88
N CYS A 247 51.53 1.08 -18.90
CA CYS A 247 52.66 0.18 -18.77
C CYS A 247 53.90 1.04 -18.48
N PHE A 248 54.35 1.04 -17.22
CA PHE A 248 55.74 1.36 -16.92
C PHE A 248 56.59 0.19 -17.40
N ILE A 249 57.30 0.39 -18.50
CA ILE A 249 58.43 -0.45 -18.86
C ILE A 249 59.60 0.10 -18.04
N LEU A 250 60.14 -0.75 -17.15
CA LEU A 250 61.41 -0.54 -16.46
C LEU A 250 62.57 -0.93 -17.38
#